data_AF-A0A166JRE1-F1
#
_entry.id   AF-A0A166JRE1-F1
#
_cell.length_a   1.000
_cell.length_b   1.000
_cell.length_c   1.000
_cell.angle_alpha   90.00
_cell.angle_beta   90.00
_cell.angle_gamma   90.00
#
_symmetry.space_group_name_H-M   'P 1'
#
loop_
_entity.id
_entity.type
_entity.pdbx_description
1 polymer ?
#
loop_
_entity_poly.entity_id
_entity_poly.type
_entity_poly.pdbx_seq_one_letter_code
_entity_poly.pdbx_strand_id
1 'polypeptide(L)'
;MVSSQTTPARIRRATEADLEELSSLLARSFARDPFFHWVKGGTLRAVSSANTEDPGELKALEHMRYFQWSLARQFLFCGQIDVVVIEVDGREKIVACTCWVEPGKTADPSPLFMLRMRIFRVWRAWGLKSITRMLLDFLPRTEKVTKQALRTRGLGLKDAWYLGIVSTDPEYEGLGYTSMMLRERFKTIGSNPVHLEATTPKSRDIYVHFGFQLIEPVIMGEGDVDSDGLVAQGEKATGVPSFVMVKWE
;
A
#
# COMPACT_ATOMS: atom_id res chain seq x y z
N MET A 1 21.66 -15.37 29.21
CA MET A 1 20.93 -14.09 29.20
C MET A 1 21.75 -13.10 28.38
N VAL A 2 21.45 -13.00 27.08
CA VAL A 2 22.09 -12.01 26.21
C VAL A 2 21.21 -10.77 26.28
N SER A 3 21.74 -9.71 26.88
CA SER A 3 21.15 -8.37 26.82
C SER A 3 21.20 -7.92 25.36
N SER A 4 20.09 -8.02 24.63
CA SER A 4 19.98 -7.38 23.32
C SER A 4 19.81 -5.89 23.58
N GLN A 5 20.88 -5.13 23.38
CA GLN A 5 20.77 -3.70 23.20
C GLN A 5 20.01 -3.49 21.88
N THR A 6 18.69 -3.46 21.94
CA THR A 6 17.86 -3.01 20.84
C THR A 6 18.08 -1.52 20.71
N THR A 7 18.88 -1.12 19.73
CA THR A 7 18.97 0.26 19.29
C THR A 7 17.55 0.79 19.06
N PRO A 8 17.19 1.98 19.59
CA PRO A 8 15.83 2.48 19.49
C PRO A 8 15.43 2.65 18.02
N ALA A 9 14.19 2.27 17.72
CA ALA A 9 13.61 2.45 16.39
C ALA A 9 13.70 3.92 15.95
N ARG A 10 14.12 4.17 14.71
CA ARG A 10 14.22 5.51 14.14
C ARG A 10 13.49 5.60 12.80
N ILE A 11 12.99 6.78 12.47
CA ILE A 11 12.45 7.08 11.15
C ILE A 11 13.56 7.68 10.29
N ARG A 12 13.69 7.23 9.04
CA ARG A 12 14.51 7.88 8.02
C ARG A 12 13.84 7.83 6.65
N ARG A 13 14.35 8.63 5.72
CA ARG A 13 13.96 8.53 4.31
C ARG A 13 14.52 7.26 3.69
N ALA A 14 13.71 6.60 2.87
CA ALA A 14 14.19 5.53 2.02
C ALA A 14 14.92 6.09 0.79
N THR A 15 15.83 5.31 0.26
CA THR A 15 16.63 5.57 -0.93
C THR A 15 16.49 4.44 -1.93
N GLU A 16 17.08 4.55 -3.12
CA GLU A 16 17.08 3.45 -4.09
C GLU A 16 17.74 2.17 -3.55
N ALA A 17 18.71 2.29 -2.64
CA ALA A 17 19.38 1.15 -2.02
C ALA A 17 18.43 0.31 -1.14
N ASP A 18 17.35 0.91 -0.63
CA ASP A 18 16.38 0.24 0.24
C ASP A 18 15.33 -0.56 -0.55
N LEU A 19 15.25 -0.42 -1.88
CA LEU A 19 14.17 -0.98 -2.69
C LEU A 19 14.02 -2.49 -2.57
N GLU A 20 15.12 -3.23 -2.44
CA GLU A 20 15.07 -4.68 -2.33
C GLU A 20 14.43 -5.12 -1.01
N GLU A 21 14.92 -4.59 0.10
CA GLU A 21 14.39 -4.89 1.44
C GLU A 21 12.96 -4.38 1.61
N LEU A 22 12.70 -3.13 1.20
CA LEU A 22 11.37 -2.52 1.23
C LEU A 22 10.34 -3.32 0.44
N SER A 23 10.68 -3.77 -0.77
CA SER A 23 9.77 -4.59 -1.57
C SER A 23 9.45 -5.94 -0.91
N SER A 24 10.39 -6.49 -0.14
CA SER A 24 10.23 -7.76 0.57
C SER A 24 9.32 -7.59 1.79
N LEU A 25 9.52 -6.53 2.57
CA LEU A 25 8.61 -6.13 3.65
C LEU A 25 7.18 -5.95 3.12
N LEU A 26 7.03 -5.15 2.06
CA LEU A 26 5.73 -4.85 1.47
C LEU A 26 5.04 -6.11 0.94
N ALA A 27 5.80 -7.03 0.34
CA ALA A 27 5.25 -8.29 -0.14
C ALA A 27 4.69 -9.14 1.01
N ARG A 28 5.42 -9.20 2.13
CA ARG A 28 5.00 -9.92 3.34
C ARG A 28 3.77 -9.29 3.98
N SER A 29 3.74 -7.97 4.12
CA SER A 29 2.62 -7.27 4.79
C SER A 29 1.31 -7.40 4.03
N PHE A 30 1.36 -7.40 2.70
CA PHE A 30 0.19 -7.44 1.83
C PHE A 30 -0.10 -8.84 1.26
N ALA A 31 0.64 -9.87 1.68
CA ALA A 31 0.55 -11.22 1.13
C ALA A 31 -0.86 -11.83 1.21
N ARG A 32 -1.63 -11.39 2.22
CA ARG A 32 -2.96 -11.89 2.57
C ARG A 32 -4.07 -10.87 2.37
N ASP A 33 -3.77 -9.72 1.76
CA ASP A 33 -4.76 -8.67 1.55
C ASP A 33 -5.71 -9.06 0.39
N PRO A 34 -7.04 -9.14 0.63
CA PRO A 34 -8.03 -9.46 -0.39
C PRO A 34 -7.97 -8.56 -1.63
N PHE A 35 -7.61 -7.28 -1.45
CA PHE A 35 -7.44 -6.36 -2.56
C PHE A 35 -6.39 -6.89 -3.55
N PHE A 36 -5.25 -7.35 -3.06
CA PHE A 36 -4.19 -7.88 -3.91
C PHE A 36 -4.52 -9.25 -4.49
N HIS A 37 -5.40 -10.03 -3.86
CA HIS A 37 -5.96 -11.24 -4.46
C HIS A 37 -6.82 -10.94 -5.69
N TRP A 38 -7.68 -9.92 -5.59
CA TRP A 38 -8.47 -9.44 -6.73
C TRP A 38 -7.57 -8.89 -7.84
N VAL A 39 -6.59 -8.04 -7.50
CA VAL A 39 -5.64 -7.47 -8.47
C VAL A 39 -4.95 -8.59 -9.26
N LYS A 40 -4.31 -9.53 -8.55
CA LYS A 40 -3.54 -10.63 -9.17
C LYS A 40 -4.43 -11.67 -9.87
N GLY A 41 -5.72 -11.72 -9.53
CA GLY A 41 -6.76 -12.38 -10.31
C GLY A 41 -7.15 -13.79 -9.91
N GLY A 42 -7.20 -14.10 -8.61
CA GLY A 42 -7.82 -15.31 -8.04
C GLY A 42 -7.21 -16.67 -8.42
N THR A 43 -6.52 -16.77 -9.55
CA THR A 43 -5.85 -17.98 -10.05
C THR A 43 -4.46 -18.20 -9.44
N LEU A 44 -3.94 -17.19 -8.75
CA LEU A 44 -2.64 -17.25 -8.10
C LEU A 44 -2.79 -17.67 -6.64
N ARG A 45 -1.99 -18.66 -6.25
CA ARG A 45 -1.98 -19.26 -4.91
C ARG A 45 -2.03 -18.18 -3.82
N ALA A 46 -2.98 -18.32 -2.90
CA ALA A 46 -3.05 -17.52 -1.69
C ALA A 46 -1.86 -17.88 -0.78
N VAL A 47 -1.33 -16.89 -0.08
CA VAL A 47 -0.24 -17.10 0.88
C VAL A 47 -0.87 -17.36 2.24
N SER A 48 -0.55 -18.49 2.87
CA SER A 48 -1.10 -18.83 4.18
C SER A 48 -0.44 -18.02 5.30
N SER A 49 0.87 -17.78 5.18
CA SER A 49 1.70 -17.09 6.16
C SER A 49 2.79 -16.27 5.48
N ALA A 50 3.12 -15.11 6.05
CA ALA A 50 4.27 -14.32 5.60
C ALA A 50 5.62 -15.06 5.80
N ASN A 51 5.65 -16.04 6.71
CA ASN A 51 6.78 -16.90 7.02
C ASN A 51 6.62 -18.32 6.43
N THR A 52 5.87 -18.45 5.32
CA THR A 52 5.67 -19.74 4.65
C THR A 52 6.97 -20.32 4.10
N GLU A 53 7.13 -21.65 4.20
CA GLU A 53 8.22 -22.40 3.58
C GLU A 53 7.73 -23.17 2.33
N ASP A 54 6.44 -23.09 2.00
CA ASP A 54 5.89 -23.77 0.82
C ASP A 54 6.46 -23.14 -0.46
N PRO A 55 7.08 -23.93 -1.36
CA PRO A 55 7.70 -23.38 -2.57
C PRO A 55 6.74 -22.62 -3.50
N GLY A 56 5.47 -23.00 -3.54
CA GLY A 56 4.45 -22.32 -4.33
C GLY A 56 4.03 -20.99 -3.72
N GLU A 57 3.93 -20.90 -2.40
CA GLU A 57 3.65 -19.66 -1.69
C GLU A 57 4.86 -18.71 -1.69
N LEU A 58 6.08 -19.24 -1.60
CA LEU A 58 7.32 -18.47 -1.78
C LEU A 58 7.37 -17.82 -3.17
N LYS A 59 6.98 -18.56 -4.22
CA LYS A 59 6.86 -18.00 -5.57
C LYS A 59 5.78 -16.92 -5.65
N ALA A 60 4.64 -17.11 -4.98
CA ALA A 60 3.59 -16.09 -4.91
C ALA A 60 4.07 -14.81 -4.19
N LEU A 61 4.83 -14.95 -3.09
CA LEU A 61 5.49 -13.84 -2.40
C LEU A 61 6.51 -13.14 -3.29
N GLU A 62 7.30 -13.87 -4.07
CA GLU A 62 8.25 -13.26 -5.01
C GLU A 62 7.53 -12.45 -6.09
N HIS A 63 6.44 -12.97 -6.64
CA HIS A 63 5.62 -12.23 -7.61
C HIS A 63 5.03 -10.95 -6.98
N MET A 64 4.58 -11.04 -5.73
CA MET A 64 4.12 -9.88 -4.95
C MET A 64 5.26 -8.87 -4.74
N ARG A 65 6.47 -9.34 -4.45
CA ARG A 65 7.67 -8.49 -4.32
C ARG A 65 7.96 -7.72 -5.58
N TYR A 66 7.80 -8.30 -6.77
CA TYR A 66 7.98 -7.55 -8.03
C TYR A 66 6.99 -6.41 -8.17
N PHE A 67 5.73 -6.63 -7.82
CA PHE A 67 4.71 -5.58 -7.82
C PHE A 67 5.03 -4.48 -6.79
N GLN A 68 5.37 -4.87 -5.57
CA GLN A 68 5.71 -3.93 -4.50
C GLN A 68 6.99 -3.15 -4.78
N TRP A 69 7.97 -3.77 -5.44
CA TRP A 69 9.17 -3.08 -5.93
C TRP A 69 8.81 -1.99 -6.95
N SER A 70 7.90 -2.28 -7.89
CA SER A 70 7.43 -1.30 -8.88
C SER A 70 6.72 -0.12 -8.20
N LEU A 71 5.84 -0.38 -7.23
CA LEU A 71 5.17 0.68 -6.46
C LEU A 71 6.15 1.49 -5.61
N ALA A 72 7.03 0.84 -4.84
CA ALA A 72 8.05 1.55 -4.06
C ALA A 72 8.92 2.44 -4.94
N ARG A 73 9.32 1.96 -6.12
CA ARG A 73 10.08 2.76 -7.07
C ARG A 73 9.28 3.95 -7.62
N GLN A 74 7.98 3.81 -7.82
CA GLN A 74 7.10 4.93 -8.19
C GLN A 74 7.17 6.04 -7.14
N PHE A 75 6.98 5.69 -5.86
CA PHE A 75 7.00 6.65 -4.77
C PHE A 75 8.37 7.29 -4.54
N LEU A 76 9.47 6.59 -4.84
CA LEU A 76 10.80 7.22 -4.85
C LEU A 76 10.94 8.29 -5.96
N PHE A 77 10.21 8.15 -7.08
CA PHE A 77 10.28 9.13 -8.18
C PHE A 77 9.31 10.30 -8.01
N CYS A 78 8.06 10.04 -7.62
CA CYS A 78 7.01 11.05 -7.61
C CYS A 78 6.70 11.60 -6.21
N GLY A 79 7.24 10.97 -5.18
CA GLY A 79 6.83 11.19 -3.81
C GLY A 79 7.97 11.02 -2.83
N GLN A 80 7.65 10.50 -1.66
CA GLN A 80 8.60 10.27 -0.60
C GLN A 80 8.23 9.02 0.20
N ILE A 81 9.24 8.30 0.67
CA ILE A 81 9.06 7.10 1.49
C ILE A 81 9.78 7.32 2.81
N ASP A 82 9.05 7.16 3.91
CA ASP A 82 9.63 7.04 5.24
C ASP A 82 9.67 5.58 5.63
N VAL A 83 10.76 5.16 6.25
CA VAL A 83 10.93 3.82 6.81
C VAL A 83 11.23 3.92 8.30
N VAL A 84 10.67 2.99 9.08
CA VAL A 84 11.17 2.71 10.42
C VAL A 84 12.24 1.65 10.31
N VAL A 85 13.39 1.93 10.91
CA VAL A 85 14.51 1.01 10.98
C VAL A 85 14.89 0.71 12.42
N ILE A 86 15.28 -0.54 12.65
CA ILE A 86 15.81 -1.05 13.91
C ILE A 86 17.16 -1.73 13.66
N GLU A 87 17.89 -2.03 14.72
CA GLU A 87 19.10 -2.84 14.63
C GLU A 87 18.78 -4.31 14.95
N VAL A 88 19.15 -5.21 14.05
CA VAL A 88 19.05 -6.66 14.20
C VAL A 88 20.39 -7.25 13.81
N ASP A 89 21.03 -7.97 14.74
CA ASP A 89 22.34 -8.61 14.53
C ASP A 89 23.43 -7.66 13.99
N GLY A 90 23.45 -6.42 14.51
CA GLY A 90 24.41 -5.39 14.11
C GLY A 90 24.16 -4.79 12.72
N ARG A 91 22.99 -5.05 12.12
CA ARG A 91 22.58 -4.48 10.82
C ARG A 91 21.29 -3.70 10.98
N GLU A 92 21.18 -2.62 10.21
CA GLU A 92 19.93 -1.89 10.09
C GLU A 92 18.92 -2.74 9.30
N LYS A 93 17.71 -2.87 9.84
CA LYS A 93 16.58 -3.57 9.21
C LYS A 93 15.37 -2.64 9.12
N ILE A 94 14.74 -2.58 7.96
CA ILE A 94 13.48 -1.88 7.72
C ILE A 94 12.32 -2.76 8.23
N VAL A 95 11.49 -2.19 9.10
CA VAL A 95 10.37 -2.92 9.75
C VAL A 95 9.01 -2.27 9.52
N ALA A 96 8.96 -1.05 9.01
CA ALA A 96 7.71 -0.41 8.59
C ALA A 96 8.00 0.68 7.55
N CYS A 97 6.99 1.06 6.78
CA CYS A 97 7.10 2.19 5.86
C CYS A 97 5.79 2.96 5.66
N THR A 98 5.92 4.22 5.23
CA THR A 98 4.83 5.00 4.65
C THR A 98 5.27 5.66 3.35
N CYS A 99 4.40 5.64 2.34
CA CYS A 99 4.67 6.26 1.04
C CYS A 99 3.69 7.41 0.80
N TRP A 100 4.24 8.56 0.41
CA TRP A 100 3.52 9.83 0.32
C TRP A 100 3.74 10.48 -1.04
N VAL A 101 2.75 11.25 -1.52
CA VAL A 101 2.92 12.25 -2.58
C VAL A 101 2.45 13.58 -2.05
N GLU A 102 3.27 14.61 -2.24
CA GLU A 102 2.99 15.97 -1.75
C GLU A 102 2.10 16.76 -2.73
N PRO A 103 1.40 17.80 -2.25
CA PRO A 103 0.62 18.70 -3.09
C PRO A 103 1.44 19.23 -4.29
N GLY A 104 0.77 19.39 -5.43
CA GLY A 104 1.36 19.78 -6.71
C GLY A 104 1.93 18.61 -7.52
N LYS A 105 2.23 17.47 -6.89
CA LYS A 105 2.72 16.26 -7.57
C LYS A 105 1.59 15.27 -7.87
N THR A 106 1.90 14.27 -8.68
CA THR A 106 0.98 13.16 -9.00
C THR A 106 1.73 11.84 -9.00
N ALA A 107 1.05 10.78 -8.59
CA ALA A 107 1.51 9.41 -8.77
C ALA A 107 1.21 8.88 -10.19
N ASP A 108 0.59 9.64 -11.08
CA ASP A 108 0.13 9.14 -12.38
C ASP A 108 1.27 8.51 -13.21
N PRO A 109 1.10 7.28 -13.71
CA PRO A 109 2.14 6.58 -14.44
C PRO A 109 2.25 7.12 -15.88
N SER A 110 3.24 7.99 -16.12
CA SER A 110 3.66 8.31 -17.50
C SER A 110 4.32 7.08 -18.17
N PRO A 111 4.30 6.95 -19.52
CA PRO A 111 4.95 5.82 -20.21
C PRO A 111 6.44 5.65 -19.85
N LEU A 112 7.15 6.75 -19.68
CA LEU A 112 8.56 6.73 -19.25
C LEU A 112 8.70 6.22 -17.81
N PHE A 113 7.79 6.59 -16.91
CA PHE A 113 7.77 6.05 -15.55
C PHE A 113 7.43 4.55 -15.54
N MET A 114 6.48 4.10 -16.37
CA MET A 114 6.13 2.68 -16.49
C MET A 114 7.34 1.81 -16.87
N LEU A 115 8.17 2.27 -17.80
CA LEU A 115 9.42 1.59 -18.14
C LEU A 115 10.39 1.56 -16.95
N ARG A 116 10.60 2.70 -16.28
CA ARG A 116 11.50 2.81 -15.11
C ARG A 116 11.04 1.97 -13.93
N MET A 117 9.74 1.75 -13.77
CA MET A 117 9.15 0.89 -12.73
C MET A 117 9.32 -0.61 -13.01
N ARG A 118 9.90 -1.00 -14.16
CA ARG A 118 10.05 -2.41 -14.58
C ARG A 118 8.71 -3.17 -14.60
N ILE A 119 7.63 -2.49 -15.01
CA ILE A 119 6.26 -3.04 -14.98
C ILE A 119 6.12 -4.36 -15.76
N PHE A 120 7.00 -4.61 -16.73
CA PHE A 120 7.07 -5.88 -17.45
C PHE A 120 7.29 -7.09 -16.53
N ARG A 121 7.95 -6.94 -15.37
CA ARG A 121 8.10 -8.01 -14.38
C ARG A 121 6.76 -8.38 -13.75
N VAL A 122 5.93 -7.37 -13.45
CA VAL A 122 4.56 -7.56 -12.95
C VAL A 122 3.71 -8.24 -14.01
N TRP A 123 3.77 -7.76 -15.27
CA TRP A 123 3.04 -8.40 -16.37
C TRP A 123 3.42 -9.88 -16.54
N ARG A 124 4.70 -10.24 -16.45
CA ARG A 124 5.14 -11.64 -16.53
C ARG A 124 4.70 -12.48 -15.33
N ALA A 125 4.62 -11.88 -14.15
CA ALA A 125 4.27 -12.58 -12.92
C ALA A 125 2.76 -12.78 -12.72
N TRP A 126 1.96 -11.76 -13.07
CA TRP A 126 0.52 -11.70 -12.77
C TRP A 126 -0.37 -11.55 -14.02
N GLY A 127 0.22 -11.51 -15.22
CA GLY A 127 -0.52 -11.27 -16.45
C GLY A 127 -0.98 -9.82 -16.63
N LEU A 128 -1.49 -9.51 -17.83
CA LEU A 128 -1.85 -8.14 -18.22
C LEU A 128 -3.13 -7.67 -17.51
N LYS A 129 -4.03 -8.60 -17.18
CA LYS A 129 -5.30 -8.31 -16.47
C LYS A 129 -5.07 -7.62 -15.12
N SER A 130 -3.96 -7.93 -14.45
CA SER A 130 -3.62 -7.33 -13.16
C SER A 130 -3.27 -5.84 -13.29
N ILE A 131 -2.58 -5.48 -14.38
CA ILE A 131 -2.28 -4.08 -14.70
C ILE A 131 -3.57 -3.35 -15.09
N THR A 132 -4.45 -3.96 -15.87
CA THR A 132 -5.72 -3.33 -16.26
C THR A 132 -6.64 -3.11 -15.06
N ARG A 133 -6.74 -4.06 -14.11
CA ARG A 133 -7.50 -3.87 -12.87
C ARG A 133 -7.02 -2.67 -12.06
N MET A 134 -5.70 -2.52 -11.93
CA MET A 134 -5.12 -1.38 -11.22
C MET A 134 -5.39 -0.06 -11.95
N LEU A 135 -5.03 0.02 -13.22
CA LEU A 135 -5.01 1.29 -13.98
C LEU A 135 -6.38 1.73 -14.49
N LEU A 136 -7.27 0.79 -14.81
CA LEU A 136 -8.54 1.09 -15.50
C LEU A 136 -9.77 0.90 -14.60
N ASP A 137 -9.66 0.20 -13.49
CA ASP A 137 -10.78 -0.01 -12.55
C ASP A 137 -10.50 0.69 -11.21
N PHE A 138 -9.43 0.30 -10.50
CA PHE A 138 -9.14 0.82 -9.17
C PHE A 138 -8.84 2.33 -9.15
N LEU A 139 -7.81 2.79 -9.87
CA LEU A 139 -7.38 4.20 -9.83
C LEU A 139 -8.50 5.16 -10.27
N PRO A 140 -9.18 4.96 -11.42
CA PRO A 140 -10.19 5.92 -11.87
C PRO A 140 -11.40 6.02 -10.93
N ARG A 141 -11.82 4.91 -10.30
CA ARG A 141 -13.00 4.89 -9.43
C ARG A 141 -12.72 5.54 -8.08
N THR A 142 -11.58 5.24 -7.47
CA THR A 142 -11.17 5.84 -6.19
C THR A 142 -10.85 7.32 -6.36
N GLU A 143 -10.11 7.69 -7.41
CA GLU A 143 -9.86 9.10 -7.72
C GLU A 143 -11.15 9.89 -7.98
N LYS A 144 -12.16 9.28 -8.62
CA LYS A 144 -13.44 9.95 -8.87
C LYS A 144 -14.09 10.37 -7.55
N VAL A 145 -14.16 9.45 -6.57
CA VAL A 145 -14.69 9.72 -5.24
C VAL A 145 -13.88 10.81 -4.54
N THR A 146 -12.55 10.69 -4.51
CA THR A 146 -11.67 11.68 -3.88
C THR A 146 -11.80 13.06 -4.53
N LYS A 147 -11.82 13.14 -5.87
CA LYS A 147 -12.03 14.38 -6.63
C LYS A 147 -13.37 15.02 -6.27
N GLN A 148 -14.43 14.22 -6.16
CA GLN A 148 -15.76 14.72 -5.78
C GLN A 148 -15.74 15.28 -4.35
N ALA A 149 -15.15 14.57 -3.39
CA ALA A 149 -15.02 15.04 -2.01
C ALA A 149 -14.25 16.36 -1.91
N LEU A 150 -13.05 16.43 -2.51
CA LEU A 150 -12.22 17.64 -2.46
C LEU A 150 -12.91 18.85 -3.11
N ARG A 151 -13.63 18.65 -4.22
CA ARG A 151 -14.36 19.72 -4.92
C ARG A 151 -15.43 20.37 -4.05
N THR A 152 -16.03 19.65 -3.09
CA THR A 152 -16.99 20.25 -2.15
C THR A 152 -16.38 21.35 -1.29
N ARG A 153 -15.05 21.38 -1.15
CA ARG A 153 -14.28 22.41 -0.44
C ARG A 153 -13.47 23.31 -1.38
N GLY A 154 -13.76 23.28 -2.69
CA GLY A 154 -13.03 24.08 -3.68
C GLY A 154 -11.60 23.61 -3.94
N LEU A 155 -11.27 22.36 -3.62
CA LEU A 155 -9.94 21.77 -3.78
C LEU A 155 -9.90 20.75 -4.93
N GLY A 156 -8.73 20.60 -5.55
CA GLY A 156 -8.37 19.51 -6.46
C GLY A 156 -7.44 18.49 -5.81
N LEU A 157 -7.21 17.35 -6.48
CA LEU A 157 -6.30 16.31 -5.97
C LEU A 157 -4.90 16.85 -5.65
N LYS A 158 -4.39 17.76 -6.48
CA LYS A 158 -3.07 18.35 -6.31
C LYS A 158 -2.98 19.34 -5.13
N ASP A 159 -4.08 19.66 -4.48
CA ASP A 159 -4.09 20.51 -3.27
C ASP A 159 -3.98 19.68 -1.98
N ALA A 160 -4.05 18.35 -2.09
CA ALA A 160 -3.99 17.40 -1.00
C ALA A 160 -2.73 16.53 -1.06
N TRP A 161 -2.29 16.06 0.10
CA TRP A 161 -1.32 14.97 0.20
C TRP A 161 -2.00 13.64 -0.11
N TYR A 162 -1.26 12.74 -0.75
CA TYR A 162 -1.67 11.36 -0.93
C TYR A 162 -0.85 10.43 -0.03
N LEU A 163 -1.52 9.66 0.83
CA LEU A 163 -0.92 8.56 1.58
C LEU A 163 -1.24 7.25 0.86
N GLY A 164 -0.29 6.78 0.03
CA GLY A 164 -0.54 5.64 -0.85
C GLY A 164 -0.22 4.28 -0.24
N ILE A 165 0.78 4.20 0.64
CA ILE A 165 1.14 2.94 1.32
C ILE A 165 1.39 3.22 2.80
N VAL A 166 0.86 2.35 3.64
CA VAL A 166 1.24 2.20 5.05
C VAL A 166 1.43 0.72 5.30
N SER A 167 2.59 0.35 5.82
CA SER A 167 2.89 -1.05 6.08
C SER A 167 3.81 -1.22 7.29
N THR A 168 3.67 -2.33 7.98
CA THR A 168 4.59 -2.85 9.00
C THR A 168 4.84 -4.32 8.67
N ASP A 169 6.08 -4.78 8.83
CA ASP A 169 6.39 -6.21 8.65
C ASP A 169 5.55 -7.02 9.65
N PRO A 170 4.93 -8.14 9.24
CA PRO A 170 4.09 -8.97 10.10
C PRO A 170 4.72 -9.38 11.44
N GLU A 171 6.04 -9.55 11.50
CA GLU A 171 6.77 -9.91 12.74
C GLU A 171 6.89 -8.75 13.73
N TYR A 172 6.60 -7.53 13.28
CA TYR A 172 6.79 -6.29 14.02
C TYR A 172 5.48 -5.50 14.17
N GLU A 173 4.33 -6.11 13.86
CA GLU A 173 3.01 -5.55 14.11
C GLU A 173 2.77 -5.33 15.61
N GLY A 174 1.86 -4.40 15.95
CA GLY A 174 1.49 -4.11 17.34
C GLY A 174 2.50 -3.26 18.12
N LEU A 175 3.67 -2.95 17.54
CA LEU A 175 4.73 -2.14 18.18
C LEU A 175 4.55 -0.61 17.99
N GLY A 176 3.47 -0.19 17.32
CA GLY A 176 3.13 1.23 17.16
C GLY A 176 3.87 1.98 16.05
N TYR A 177 4.61 1.30 15.16
CA TYR A 177 5.38 1.95 14.09
C TYR A 177 4.56 2.76 13.09
N THR A 178 3.35 2.31 12.73
CA THR A 178 2.40 3.15 11.96
C THR A 178 2.09 4.46 12.69
N SER A 179 1.80 4.39 13.99
CA SER A 179 1.52 5.59 14.79
C SER A 179 2.72 6.52 14.86
N MET A 180 3.92 5.96 15.00
CA MET A 180 5.18 6.71 15.01
C MET A 180 5.36 7.51 13.72
N MET A 181 5.23 6.86 12.55
CA MET A 181 5.40 7.51 11.25
C MET A 181 4.30 8.54 10.95
N LEU A 182 3.03 8.21 11.19
CA LEU A 182 1.92 9.12 10.90
C LEU A 182 1.99 10.38 11.78
N ARG A 183 2.26 10.23 13.08
CA ARG A 183 2.41 11.39 13.98
C ARG A 183 3.58 12.27 13.58
N GLU A 184 4.71 11.68 13.18
CA GLU A 184 5.87 12.45 12.73
C GLU A 184 5.56 13.21 11.43
N ARG A 185 4.92 12.54 10.47
CA ARG A 185 4.52 13.17 9.20
C ARG A 185 3.53 14.32 9.42
N PHE A 186 2.52 14.15 10.26
CA PHE A 186 1.50 15.19 10.48
C PHE A 186 2.06 16.47 11.11
N LYS A 187 3.22 16.43 11.78
CA LYS A 187 3.93 17.65 12.21
C LYS A 187 4.40 18.52 11.03
N THR A 188 4.54 17.92 9.84
CA THR A 188 5.12 18.56 8.65
C THR A 188 4.13 18.86 7.53
N ILE A 189 2.97 18.18 7.51
CA ILE A 189 1.98 18.28 6.41
C ILE A 189 1.22 19.63 6.39
N GLY A 190 1.24 20.37 7.50
CA GLY A 190 0.50 21.62 7.62
C GLY A 190 -1.01 21.40 7.59
N SER A 191 -1.76 22.36 7.06
CA SER A 191 -3.23 22.32 6.96
C SER A 191 -3.74 21.73 5.65
N ASN A 192 -2.87 21.15 4.82
CA ASN A 192 -3.30 20.51 3.58
C ASN A 192 -4.06 19.21 3.89
N PRO A 193 -5.19 18.94 3.21
CA PRO A 193 -5.86 17.66 3.38
C PRO A 193 -4.96 16.49 2.99
N VAL A 194 -5.27 15.32 3.55
CA VAL A 194 -4.61 14.06 3.22
C VAL A 194 -5.68 13.08 2.76
N HIS A 195 -5.50 12.45 1.60
CA HIS A 195 -6.37 11.37 1.13
C HIS A 195 -5.62 10.04 1.07
N LEU A 196 -6.37 8.95 1.18
CA LEU A 196 -5.89 7.58 1.05
C LEU A 196 -7.01 6.63 0.67
N GLU A 197 -6.60 5.42 0.29
CA GLU A 197 -7.47 4.26 0.15
C GLU A 197 -7.07 3.18 1.17
N ALA A 198 -8.00 2.77 2.04
CA ALA A 198 -7.80 1.65 2.94
C ALA A 198 -8.39 0.36 2.34
N THR A 199 -7.59 -0.70 2.24
CA THR A 199 -7.99 -1.97 1.60
C THR A 199 -8.67 -2.96 2.54
N THR A 200 -8.71 -2.68 3.85
CA THR A 200 -9.33 -3.57 4.85
C THR A 200 -10.10 -2.77 5.90
N PRO A 201 -11.11 -3.35 6.56
CA PRO A 201 -11.77 -2.71 7.70
C PRO A 201 -10.79 -2.39 8.84
N LYS A 202 -9.81 -3.27 9.10
CA LYS A 202 -8.75 -3.05 10.11
C LYS A 202 -7.95 -1.78 9.79
N SER A 203 -7.49 -1.61 8.55
CA SER A 203 -6.72 -0.41 8.16
C SER A 203 -7.60 0.85 8.15
N ARG A 204 -8.86 0.76 7.71
CA ARG A 204 -9.83 1.86 7.81
C ARG A 204 -9.93 2.38 9.25
N ASP A 205 -10.13 1.48 10.22
CA ASP A 205 -10.34 1.87 11.62
C ASP A 205 -9.09 2.50 12.25
N ILE A 206 -7.90 2.07 11.82
CA ILE A 206 -6.64 2.74 12.16
C ILE A 206 -6.66 4.19 11.66
N TYR A 207 -7.05 4.44 10.41
CA TYR A 207 -7.06 5.81 9.88
C TYR A 207 -8.14 6.69 10.50
N VAL A 208 -9.29 6.13 10.88
CA VAL A 208 -10.31 6.86 11.65
C VAL A 208 -9.70 7.40 12.96
N HIS A 209 -8.87 6.62 13.65
CA HIS A 209 -8.17 7.08 14.86
C HIS A 209 -7.25 8.28 14.60
N PHE A 210 -6.72 8.43 13.37
CA PHE A 210 -5.90 9.57 12.97
C PHE A 210 -6.70 10.75 12.40
N GLY A 211 -8.02 10.71 12.49
CA GLY A 211 -8.92 11.78 12.06
C GLY A 211 -9.27 11.74 10.57
N PHE A 212 -9.00 10.64 9.88
CA PHE A 212 -9.54 10.44 8.53
C PHE A 212 -11.04 10.15 8.61
N GLN A 213 -11.79 10.76 7.70
CA GLN A 213 -13.21 10.51 7.52
C GLN A 213 -13.42 9.60 6.32
N LEU A 214 -14.28 8.58 6.49
CA LEU A 214 -14.72 7.76 5.37
C LEU A 214 -15.58 8.62 4.44
N ILE A 215 -15.19 8.69 3.17
CA ILE A 215 -15.99 9.34 2.13
C ILE A 215 -16.95 8.32 1.52
N GLU A 216 -16.41 7.25 0.92
CA GLU A 216 -17.20 6.22 0.27
C GLU A 216 -16.38 4.91 0.17
N PRO A 217 -16.98 3.74 0.42
CA PRO A 217 -16.39 2.46 0.03
C PRO A 217 -16.62 2.21 -1.46
N VAL A 218 -15.55 1.93 -2.20
CA VAL A 218 -15.62 1.48 -3.60
C VAL A 218 -15.38 -0.03 -3.65
N ILE A 219 -16.33 -0.79 -4.20
CA ILE A 219 -16.25 -2.25 -4.26
C ILE A 219 -15.59 -2.70 -5.58
N MET A 220 -14.51 -3.47 -5.47
CA MET A 220 -13.75 -4.02 -6.59
C MET A 220 -14.16 -5.46 -6.87
N GLY A 221 -14.37 -5.80 -8.15
CA GLY A 221 -14.74 -7.16 -8.56
C GLY A 221 -16.10 -7.63 -8.03
N GLU A 222 -17.02 -6.72 -7.73
CA GLU A 222 -18.41 -7.06 -7.40
C GLU A 222 -19.01 -7.91 -8.52
N GLY A 223 -19.62 -9.04 -8.17
CA GLY A 223 -20.14 -10.03 -9.12
C GLY A 223 -19.11 -11.05 -9.64
N ASP A 224 -17.81 -10.82 -9.42
CA ASP A 224 -16.73 -11.67 -9.92
C ASP A 224 -15.91 -12.37 -8.81
N VAL A 225 -15.79 -11.75 -7.63
CA VAL A 225 -14.97 -12.25 -6.52
C VAL A 225 -15.70 -12.21 -5.18
N ASP A 226 -15.29 -13.05 -4.24
CA ASP A 226 -15.74 -13.00 -2.84
C ASP A 226 -15.00 -11.94 -2.02
N SER A 227 -15.30 -11.88 -0.72
CA SER A 227 -14.65 -10.99 0.24
C SER A 227 -13.15 -11.23 0.43
N ASP A 228 -12.62 -12.39 0.01
CA ASP A 228 -11.20 -12.72 0.03
C ASP A 228 -10.50 -12.38 -1.29
N GLY A 229 -11.24 -11.81 -2.26
CA GLY A 229 -10.73 -11.44 -3.58
C GLY A 229 -10.52 -12.65 -4.50
N LEU A 230 -11.14 -13.79 -4.18
CA LEU A 230 -11.07 -15.02 -4.96
C LEU A 230 -12.31 -15.15 -5.85
N VAL A 231 -12.17 -15.83 -7.00
CA VAL A 231 -13.25 -15.96 -7.97
C VAL A 231 -14.47 -16.64 -7.33
N ALA A 232 -15.62 -15.97 -7.42
CA ALA A 232 -16.88 -16.45 -6.86
C ALA A 232 -18.04 -16.13 -7.82
N GLN A 233 -19.21 -16.70 -7.54
CA GLN A 233 -20.43 -16.51 -8.34
C GLN A 233 -21.66 -16.37 -7.43
N GLY A 234 -22.71 -15.75 -7.98
CA GLY A 234 -23.97 -15.57 -7.28
C GLY A 234 -23.83 -14.74 -6.01
N GLU A 235 -24.54 -15.12 -4.96
CA GLU A 235 -24.58 -14.39 -3.68
C GLU A 235 -23.22 -14.28 -2.97
N LYS A 236 -22.26 -15.14 -3.32
CA LYS A 236 -20.90 -15.13 -2.74
C LYS A 236 -19.99 -14.10 -3.40
N ALA A 237 -20.35 -13.59 -4.58
CA ALA A 237 -19.50 -12.68 -5.35
C ALA A 237 -19.66 -11.22 -4.90
N THR A 238 -19.36 -10.95 -3.63
CA THR A 238 -19.59 -9.65 -2.98
C THR A 238 -18.57 -8.58 -3.32
N GLY A 239 -17.42 -8.96 -3.91
CA GLY A 239 -16.30 -8.07 -4.17
C GLY A 239 -15.46 -7.75 -2.93
N VAL A 240 -14.40 -6.97 -3.14
CA VAL A 240 -13.49 -6.50 -2.08
C VAL A 240 -13.57 -4.97 -1.94
N PRO A 241 -13.71 -4.44 -0.71
CA PRO A 241 -13.87 -3.00 -0.51
C PRO A 241 -12.53 -2.27 -0.57
N SER A 242 -12.57 -1.03 -1.07
CA SER A 242 -11.55 -0.02 -0.87
C SER A 242 -12.20 1.23 -0.29
N PHE A 243 -11.82 1.60 0.93
CA PHE A 243 -12.39 2.72 1.66
C PHE A 243 -11.63 4.00 1.28
N VAL A 244 -12.27 4.89 0.52
CA VAL A 244 -11.71 6.21 0.21
C VAL A 244 -11.90 7.11 1.42
N MET A 245 -10.80 7.67 1.92
CA MET A 245 -10.81 8.45 3.16
C MET A 245 -10.06 9.77 2.99
N VAL A 246 -10.53 10.81 3.66
CA VAL A 246 -9.89 12.14 3.67
C VAL A 246 -9.78 12.66 5.10
N LYS A 247 -8.59 13.14 5.46
CA LYS A 247 -8.34 13.98 6.63
C LYS A 247 -8.27 15.43 6.16
N TRP A 248 -9.08 16.31 6.72
CA TRP A 248 -9.21 17.69 6.27
C TRP A 248 -8.28 18.67 6.98
N GLU A 249 -8.03 18.41 8.26
CA GLU A 249 -7.19 19.17 9.21
C GLU A 249 -6.51 18.13 10.11
#